data_AF-A0A212T910-F1
#
_entry.id   AF-A0A212T910-F1
#
_cell.length_a   1.000
_cell.length_b   1.000
_cell.length_c   1.000
_cell.angle_alpha   90.00
_cell.angle_beta   90.00
_cell.angle_gamma   90.00
#
_symmetry.space_group_name_H-M   'P 1'
#
loop_
_entity.id
_entity.type
_entity.pdbx_description
1 polymer ?
#
loop_
_entity_poly.entity_id
_entity_poly.type
_entity_poly.pdbx_seq_one_letter_code
_entity_poly.pdbx_strand_id
1 'polypeptide(L)'
;MNAHSASTTASGPSRRAVATGLAWSVPAVAMVSAAPSFAVSLRKDPGINGWVLNSPTDLGRCRYDLDVNSAPSGWGDTPDGAPWGLYVYDVSEDGSYSNAKLVYWVRGTHTATQNPITWQAAAGHSSLWSGPVLGAPQVKADGFVYTPYTWTYTGIIDPANVASDGRLYLDTFHVKAANFSMSENGRCLPLDIWAYREILVDPDGPTGPQQPETLNFERRWGRSGPYPPSTQGRMAVTPDAEATAELQQGSS
;
A
#
# COMPACT_ATOMS: atom_id res chain seq x y z
N MET A 1 -78.54 -32.74 38.38
CA MET A 1 -78.62 -33.49 39.65
C MET A 1 -77.54 -34.56 39.63
N ASN A 2 -76.88 -34.73 40.78
CA ASN A 2 -76.06 -35.85 41.25
C ASN A 2 -74.58 -35.93 40.82
N ALA A 3 -73.74 -35.66 41.84
CA ALA A 3 -72.38 -36.11 42.02
C ALA A 3 -72.34 -37.62 42.35
N HIS A 4 -71.17 -38.26 42.22
CA HIS A 4 -70.44 -38.86 43.35
C HIS A 4 -69.09 -39.46 42.91
N SER A 5 -68.14 -39.34 43.84
CA SER A 5 -66.70 -39.58 43.76
C SER A 5 -66.27 -40.97 44.25
N ALA A 6 -65.08 -41.43 43.84
CA ALA A 6 -64.05 -42.16 44.62
C ALA A 6 -62.82 -42.39 43.67
N SER A 7 -61.56 -41.97 43.86
CA SER A 7 -60.60 -41.95 45.01
C SER A 7 -60.37 -43.36 45.57
N THR A 8 -59.17 -43.96 45.76
CA THR A 8 -57.78 -43.50 46.09
C THR A 8 -56.87 -44.77 45.92
N THR A 9 -55.73 -44.76 45.20
CA THR A 9 -54.29 -44.71 45.64
C THR A 9 -53.81 -45.93 46.46
N ALA A 10 -52.55 -46.42 46.53
CA ALA A 10 -51.18 -46.07 46.11
C ALA A 10 -50.35 -47.39 46.13
N SER A 11 -49.13 -47.51 45.59
CA SER A 11 -47.89 -47.24 46.37
C SER A 11 -46.61 -47.50 45.55
N GLY A 12 -45.75 -46.48 45.44
CA GLY A 12 -44.32 -46.59 45.79
C GLY A 12 -43.27 -47.01 44.73
N PRO A 13 -41.99 -46.58 44.87
CA PRO A 13 -41.25 -45.95 43.78
C PRO A 13 -39.85 -46.53 43.47
N SER A 14 -39.31 -46.25 42.27
CA SER A 14 -37.85 -46.23 42.01
C SER A 14 -37.50 -45.20 40.92
N ARG A 15 -36.28 -44.65 41.04
CA ARG A 15 -35.81 -43.35 40.55
C ARG A 15 -34.74 -43.49 39.44
N ARG A 16 -34.62 -42.41 38.63
CA ARG A 16 -33.56 -41.96 37.69
C ARG A 16 -33.88 -42.21 36.19
N ALA A 17 -34.41 -41.23 35.44
CA ALA A 17 -33.78 -39.99 34.89
C ALA A 17 -32.86 -40.33 33.69
N VAL A 18 -32.96 -39.72 32.50
CA VAL A 18 -33.01 -38.27 32.21
C VAL A 18 -33.79 -38.00 30.91
N ALA A 19 -34.61 -36.94 30.93
CA ALA A 19 -35.17 -36.31 29.73
C ALA A 19 -34.24 -35.23 29.21
N THR A 20 -34.04 -35.15 27.89
CA THR A 20 -33.66 -33.94 27.15
C THR A 20 -34.02 -34.22 25.69
N GLY A 21 -34.91 -33.52 24.99
CA GLY A 21 -35.42 -32.17 25.19
C GLY A 21 -35.02 -31.32 24.00
N LEU A 22 -35.97 -31.14 23.08
CA LEU A 22 -36.08 -30.05 22.09
C LEU A 22 -35.26 -30.16 20.80
N ALA A 23 -35.97 -30.53 19.74
CA ALA A 23 -35.67 -30.12 18.37
C ALA A 23 -35.85 -28.61 18.26
N TRP A 24 -34.76 -27.87 18.12
CA TRP A 24 -34.79 -26.49 17.67
C TRP A 24 -34.36 -26.44 16.21
N SER A 25 -35.32 -26.12 15.36
CA SER A 25 -35.10 -25.62 14.01
C SER A 25 -34.04 -24.53 14.04
N VAL A 26 -32.85 -24.81 13.51
CA VAL A 26 -31.83 -23.77 13.28
C VAL A 26 -32.36 -22.91 12.13
N PRO A 27 -32.61 -21.60 12.32
CA PRO A 27 -32.77 -20.72 11.18
C PRO A 27 -31.44 -20.74 10.45
N ALA A 28 -31.42 -21.30 9.23
CA ALA A 28 -30.33 -21.09 8.30
C ALA A 28 -30.36 -19.61 7.92
N VAL A 29 -29.73 -18.77 8.74
CA VAL A 29 -29.39 -17.41 8.33
C VAL A 29 -28.34 -17.59 7.26
N ALA A 30 -28.76 -17.56 6.00
CA ALA A 30 -27.86 -17.27 4.91
C ALA A 30 -27.34 -15.85 5.18
N MET A 31 -26.21 -15.76 5.88
CA MET A 31 -25.45 -14.53 5.93
C MET A 31 -24.92 -14.32 4.52
N VAL A 32 -25.70 -13.64 3.69
CA VAL A 32 -25.15 -12.88 2.58
C VAL A 32 -24.29 -11.83 3.28
N SER A 33 -23.01 -12.14 3.48
CA SER A 33 -22.03 -11.11 3.72
C SER A 33 -21.99 -10.30 2.43
N ALA A 34 -22.86 -9.30 2.32
CA ALA A 34 -22.50 -8.13 1.57
C ALA A 34 -21.19 -7.69 2.24
N ALA A 35 -20.06 -7.99 1.59
CA ALA A 35 -18.80 -7.39 1.97
C ALA A 35 -19.12 -5.90 2.11
N PRO A 36 -18.85 -5.27 3.27
CA PRO A 36 -19.11 -3.86 3.41
C PRO A 36 -18.46 -3.21 2.19
N SER A 37 -19.27 -2.54 1.36
CA SER A 37 -18.75 -1.50 0.50
C SER A 37 -18.16 -0.51 1.49
N PHE A 38 -16.89 -0.68 1.82
CA PHE A 38 -16.13 0.35 2.47
C PHE A 38 -16.37 1.56 1.57
N ALA A 39 -17.12 2.53 2.05
CA ALA A 39 -16.91 3.89 1.63
C ALA A 39 -15.46 4.13 2.03
N VAL A 40 -14.52 3.80 1.12
CA VAL A 40 -13.10 4.03 1.33
C VAL A 40 -12.99 5.54 1.27
N SER A 41 -13.16 6.16 2.44
CA SER A 41 -12.81 7.55 2.65
C SER A 41 -11.43 7.73 2.04
N LEU A 42 -11.31 8.69 1.13
CA LEU A 42 -10.07 9.07 0.49
C LEU A 42 -9.10 9.47 1.59
N ARG A 43 -8.29 8.52 2.06
CA ARG A 43 -7.30 8.78 3.10
C ARG A 43 -6.23 9.67 2.49
N LYS A 44 -6.16 10.91 2.97
CA LYS A 44 -5.09 11.86 2.67
C LYS A 44 -3.96 11.56 3.65
N ASP A 45 -2.99 10.77 3.21
CA ASP A 45 -1.77 10.64 4.01
C ASP A 45 -0.88 11.85 3.72
N PRO A 46 -0.08 12.33 4.67
CA PRO A 46 0.85 13.43 4.42
C PRO A 46 1.85 13.07 3.29
N GLY A 47 2.12 13.99 2.36
CA GLY A 47 3.17 13.83 1.32
C GLY A 47 2.69 13.60 -0.12
N ILE A 48 3.55 13.01 -0.97
CA ILE A 48 3.19 12.67 -2.36
C ILE A 48 2.29 11.43 -2.36
N ASN A 49 1.02 11.68 -2.64
CA ASN A 49 -0.03 10.68 -2.71
C ASN A 49 -0.22 10.14 -4.14
N GLY A 50 -1.27 9.34 -4.30
CA GLY A 50 -1.78 8.90 -5.60
C GLY A 50 -1.32 7.52 -6.03
N TRP A 51 -1.72 7.14 -7.23
CA TRP A 51 -1.53 5.80 -7.76
C TRP A 51 -0.64 5.78 -8.99
N VAL A 52 0.21 4.77 -9.03
CA VAL A 52 1.02 4.38 -10.18
C VAL A 52 0.63 2.95 -10.54
N LEU A 53 0.35 2.73 -11.81
CA LEU A 53 -0.02 1.43 -12.34
C LEU A 53 1.26 0.64 -12.59
N ASN A 54 1.39 -0.50 -11.93
CA ASN A 54 2.45 -1.47 -12.20
C ASN A 54 1.89 -2.56 -13.11
N SER A 55 2.38 -2.64 -14.35
CA SER A 55 1.94 -3.59 -15.37
C SER A 55 3.08 -4.59 -15.65
N PRO A 56 3.21 -5.66 -14.84
CA PRO A 56 4.21 -6.70 -15.10
C PRO A 56 3.79 -7.58 -16.28
N THR A 57 4.77 -8.06 -17.04
CA THR A 57 4.58 -9.18 -17.97
C THR A 57 5.55 -10.29 -17.57
N ASP A 58 5.04 -11.47 -17.23
CA ASP A 58 5.86 -12.65 -16.96
C ASP A 58 6.36 -13.25 -18.27
N LEU A 59 7.69 -13.33 -18.41
CA LEU A 59 8.37 -13.88 -19.58
C LEU A 59 8.80 -15.34 -19.37
N GLY A 60 8.45 -15.92 -18.22
CA GLY A 60 8.89 -17.22 -17.76
C GLY A 60 10.33 -17.22 -17.24
N ARG A 61 10.75 -18.34 -16.64
CA ARG A 61 12.12 -18.55 -16.13
C ARG A 61 12.61 -17.45 -15.17
N CYS A 62 11.72 -17.00 -14.29
CA CYS A 62 11.94 -15.89 -13.35
C CYS A 62 12.19 -14.52 -14.02
N ARG A 63 11.77 -14.28 -15.27
CA ARG A 63 12.03 -13.03 -15.98
C ARG A 63 10.76 -12.23 -16.19
N TYR A 64 10.89 -10.91 -16.15
CA TYR A 64 9.76 -9.99 -16.24
C TYR A 64 10.08 -8.78 -17.12
N ASP A 65 9.04 -8.27 -17.78
CA ASP A 65 8.94 -6.85 -18.12
C ASP A 65 8.10 -6.14 -17.05
N LEU A 66 8.34 -4.86 -16.84
CA LEU A 66 7.55 -4.02 -15.95
C LEU A 66 7.40 -2.62 -16.54
N ASP A 67 6.15 -2.20 -16.75
CA ASP A 67 5.78 -0.82 -17.07
C ASP A 67 5.16 -0.17 -15.83
N VAL A 68 5.62 1.04 -15.49
CA VAL A 68 5.17 1.82 -14.34
C VAL A 68 4.67 3.16 -14.83
N ASN A 69 3.37 3.44 -14.68
CA ASN A 69 2.74 4.65 -15.23
C ASN A 69 1.83 5.35 -14.20
N SER A 70 2.08 6.64 -13.94
CA SER A 70 1.23 7.47 -13.07
C SER A 70 0.00 8.04 -13.78
N ALA A 71 -0.02 8.09 -15.11
CA ALA A 71 -1.13 8.64 -15.89
C ALA A 71 -1.58 7.66 -16.99
N PRO A 72 -2.00 6.43 -16.63
CA PRO A 72 -2.41 5.44 -17.60
C PRO A 72 -3.74 5.83 -18.26
N SER A 73 -3.82 5.73 -19.59
CA SER A 73 -5.03 6.08 -20.34
C SER A 73 -6.06 4.94 -20.34
N GLY A 74 -7.34 5.28 -20.17
CA GLY A 74 -8.44 4.31 -20.24
C GLY A 74 -8.56 3.37 -19.04
N TRP A 75 -7.89 3.69 -17.93
CA TRP A 75 -8.04 2.95 -16.67
C TRP A 75 -9.11 3.61 -15.81
N GLY A 76 -9.98 2.79 -15.22
CA GLY A 76 -11.00 3.25 -14.27
C GLY A 76 -10.40 3.71 -12.95
N ASP A 77 -11.27 3.92 -11.96
CA ASP A 77 -10.87 4.37 -10.64
C ASP A 77 -9.89 3.40 -9.97
N THR A 78 -8.98 3.96 -9.17
CA THR A 78 -8.04 3.16 -8.39
C THR A 78 -8.76 2.45 -7.24
N PRO A 79 -8.14 1.44 -6.60
CA PRO A 79 -8.78 0.67 -5.52
C PRO A 79 -9.34 1.48 -4.34
N ASP A 80 -8.90 2.71 -4.10
CA ASP A 80 -9.44 3.61 -3.07
C ASP A 80 -10.26 4.78 -3.63
N GLY A 81 -10.67 4.71 -4.90
CA GLY A 81 -11.47 5.73 -5.59
C GLY A 81 -10.69 7.00 -5.95
N ALA A 82 -9.39 7.05 -5.67
CA ALA A 82 -8.55 8.17 -6.08
C ALA A 82 -8.22 8.08 -7.59
N PRO A 83 -7.91 9.21 -8.26
CA PRO A 83 -7.39 9.17 -9.61
C PRO A 83 -5.97 8.61 -9.65
N TRP A 84 -5.58 8.13 -10.83
CA TRP A 84 -4.17 7.88 -11.12
C TRP A 84 -3.40 9.20 -11.11
N GLY A 85 -2.16 9.15 -10.63
CA GLY A 85 -1.28 10.32 -10.59
C GLY A 85 -0.36 10.29 -9.40
N LEU A 86 0.65 11.16 -9.42
CA LEU A 86 1.40 11.56 -8.24
C LEU A 86 0.97 12.99 -7.93
N TYR A 87 0.50 13.24 -6.72
CA TYR A 87 -0.05 14.54 -6.37
C TYR A 87 0.05 14.82 -4.88
N VAL A 88 -0.07 16.10 -4.51
CA VAL A 88 -0.08 16.59 -3.13
C VAL A 88 -1.51 16.99 -2.75
N TYR A 89 -1.92 16.68 -1.51
CA TYR A 89 -3.17 17.14 -0.91
C TYR A 89 -2.93 18.33 0.00
N ASP A 90 -4.01 19.05 0.32
CA ASP A 90 -4.04 20.09 1.36
C ASP A 90 -2.95 21.15 1.14
N VAL A 91 -2.83 21.58 -0.12
CA VAL A 91 -1.86 22.56 -0.57
C VAL A 91 -2.30 23.95 -0.10
N SER A 92 -1.44 24.63 0.65
CA SER A 92 -1.60 26.02 1.07
C SER A 92 -1.13 26.94 -0.06
N GLU A 93 -1.87 28.03 -0.30
CA GLU A 93 -1.51 29.03 -1.33
C GLU A 93 -0.16 29.69 -1.07
N ASP A 94 0.20 29.87 0.21
CA ASP A 94 1.48 30.45 0.63
C ASP A 94 2.59 29.39 0.82
N GLY A 95 2.26 28.11 0.63
CA GLY A 95 3.17 26.99 0.92
C GLY A 95 4.30 26.84 -0.09
N SER A 96 5.40 26.23 0.36
CA SER A 96 6.52 25.83 -0.49
C SER A 96 6.72 24.31 -0.44
N TYR A 97 6.90 23.72 -1.62
CA TYR A 97 6.92 22.27 -1.82
C TYR A 97 8.15 21.90 -2.65
N SER A 98 9.02 21.03 -2.14
CA SER A 98 10.29 20.73 -2.80
C SER A 98 10.82 19.34 -2.48
N ASN A 99 11.92 18.94 -3.13
CA ASN A 99 12.60 17.66 -2.88
C ASN A 99 11.68 16.44 -3.02
N ALA A 100 10.73 16.51 -3.94
CA ALA A 100 9.84 15.39 -4.23
C ALA A 100 10.64 14.20 -4.79
N LYS A 101 10.49 13.02 -4.19
CA LYS A 101 11.14 11.77 -4.65
C LYS A 101 10.17 10.62 -4.73
N LEU A 102 10.50 9.68 -5.62
CA LEU A 102 9.87 8.38 -5.74
C LEU A 102 10.97 7.32 -5.67
N VAL A 103 10.85 6.38 -4.72
CA VAL A 103 11.78 5.26 -4.57
C VAL A 103 11.02 3.96 -4.82
N TYR A 104 11.43 3.22 -5.84
CA TYR A 104 10.97 1.86 -6.07
C TYR A 104 11.95 0.87 -5.47
N TRP A 105 11.48 0.14 -4.48
CA TRP A 105 12.18 -0.98 -3.87
C TRP A 105 11.73 -2.26 -4.57
N VAL A 106 12.60 -2.87 -5.39
CA VAL A 106 12.31 -4.14 -6.07
C VAL A 106 12.92 -5.29 -5.28
N ARG A 107 12.16 -6.35 -5.04
CA ARG A 107 12.59 -7.48 -4.22
C ARG A 107 13.81 -8.19 -4.82
N GLY A 108 14.81 -8.43 -4.00
CA GLY A 108 16.05 -9.10 -4.37
C GLY A 108 17.25 -8.17 -4.39
N THR A 109 18.41 -8.78 -4.62
CA THR A 109 19.68 -8.07 -4.77
C THR A 109 19.91 -7.77 -6.25
N HIS A 110 19.76 -6.51 -6.63
CA HIS A 110 19.98 -6.03 -7.98
C HIS A 110 21.21 -5.12 -8.00
N THR A 111 22.23 -5.50 -8.76
CA THR A 111 23.45 -4.72 -8.94
C THR A 111 23.81 -4.71 -10.42
N ALA A 112 24.89 -4.00 -10.79
CA ALA A 112 25.40 -4.02 -12.16
C ALA A 112 25.78 -5.43 -12.64
N THR A 113 26.10 -6.36 -11.73
CA THR A 113 26.59 -7.71 -12.05
C THR A 113 25.62 -8.82 -11.65
N GLN A 114 24.66 -8.55 -10.78
CA GLN A 114 23.68 -9.51 -10.30
C GLN A 114 22.26 -9.00 -10.60
N ASN A 115 21.51 -9.73 -11.43
CA ASN A 115 20.12 -9.39 -11.79
C ASN A 115 19.90 -7.89 -12.10
N PRO A 116 20.70 -7.27 -12.99
CA PRO A 116 20.56 -5.85 -13.26
C PRO A 116 19.16 -5.53 -13.78
N ILE A 117 18.56 -4.46 -13.24
CA ILE A 117 17.34 -3.85 -13.78
C ILE A 117 17.73 -2.53 -14.42
N THR A 118 17.53 -2.43 -15.72
CA THR A 118 17.74 -1.18 -16.46
C THR A 118 16.40 -0.54 -16.73
N TRP A 119 16.16 0.59 -16.06
CA TRP A 119 14.99 1.41 -16.30
C TRP A 119 15.20 2.38 -17.45
N GLN A 120 14.12 2.64 -18.18
CA GLN A 120 14.09 3.56 -19.31
C GLN A 120 12.86 4.45 -19.18
N ALA A 121 12.99 5.71 -19.59
CA ALA A 121 11.84 6.57 -19.82
C ALA A 121 10.94 5.95 -20.88
N ALA A 122 9.64 5.85 -20.60
CA ALA A 122 8.64 5.49 -21.58
C ALA A 122 8.05 6.74 -22.27
N ALA A 123 7.27 6.53 -23.33
CA ALA A 123 6.66 7.65 -24.05
C ALA A 123 5.68 8.40 -23.14
N GLY A 124 5.83 9.72 -23.02
CA GLY A 124 5.03 10.55 -22.12
C GLY A 124 5.65 10.73 -20.72
N HIS A 125 6.81 10.13 -20.44
CA HIS A 125 7.56 10.48 -19.24
C HIS A 125 8.00 11.94 -19.27
N SER A 126 7.73 12.67 -18.21
CA SER A 126 8.21 14.05 -18.09
C SER A 126 9.70 14.12 -17.81
N SER A 127 10.37 15.08 -18.46
CA SER A 127 11.78 15.39 -18.22
C SER A 127 12.04 16.04 -16.85
N LEU A 128 10.98 16.40 -16.11
CA LEU A 128 11.07 16.92 -14.75
C LEU A 128 11.31 15.80 -13.71
N TRP A 129 11.19 14.54 -14.11
CA TRP A 129 11.71 13.42 -13.32
C TRP A 129 13.12 13.07 -13.79
N SER A 130 14.03 12.87 -12.84
CA SER A 130 15.40 12.45 -13.13
C SER A 130 15.48 11.05 -13.76
N GLY A 131 16.68 10.60 -14.11
CA GLY A 131 16.93 9.17 -14.25
C GLY A 131 16.93 8.45 -12.89
N PRO A 132 16.83 7.10 -12.89
CA PRO A 132 16.94 6.31 -11.66
C PRO A 132 18.36 6.41 -11.08
N VAL A 133 18.44 6.55 -9.76
CA VAL A 133 19.68 6.33 -9.00
C VAL A 133 19.54 5.00 -8.28
N LEU A 134 20.41 4.04 -8.61
CA LEU A 134 20.49 2.75 -7.93
C LEU A 134 21.13 2.92 -6.55
N GLY A 135 20.45 2.46 -5.50
CA GLY A 135 21.01 2.39 -4.16
C GLY A 135 21.42 0.98 -3.75
N ALA A 136 21.97 0.85 -2.54
CA ALA A 136 22.36 -0.43 -1.99
C ALA A 136 21.13 -1.26 -1.58
N PRO A 137 21.13 -2.59 -1.77
CA PRO A 137 20.07 -3.46 -1.26
C PRO A 137 19.93 -3.38 0.27
N GLN A 138 18.70 -3.39 0.76
CA GLN A 138 18.37 -3.29 2.19
C GLN A 138 17.25 -4.25 2.56
N VAL A 139 17.23 -4.69 3.82
CA VAL A 139 16.12 -5.48 4.38
C VAL A 139 14.98 -4.55 4.76
N LYS A 140 13.78 -4.82 4.27
CA LYS A 140 12.57 -4.06 4.59
C LYS A 140 11.77 -4.69 5.73
N ALA A 141 10.69 -4.01 6.16
CA ALA A 141 9.85 -4.40 7.29
C ALA A 141 9.19 -5.80 7.15
N ASP A 142 9.06 -6.34 5.94
CA ASP A 142 8.58 -7.70 5.70
C ASP A 142 9.68 -8.78 5.80
N GLY A 143 10.91 -8.39 6.17
CA GLY A 143 12.06 -9.26 6.36
C GLY A 143 12.76 -9.67 5.06
N PHE A 144 12.35 -9.17 3.90
CA PHE A 144 13.01 -9.47 2.62
C PHE A 144 13.98 -8.36 2.21
N VAL A 145 14.98 -8.73 1.42
CA VAL A 145 15.92 -7.78 0.79
C VAL A 145 15.25 -7.15 -0.42
N TYR A 146 15.37 -5.84 -0.56
CA TYR A 146 14.95 -5.06 -1.72
C TYR A 146 16.06 -4.12 -2.16
N THR A 147 16.14 -3.87 -3.46
CA THR A 147 17.04 -2.87 -4.03
C THR A 147 16.26 -1.60 -4.41
N PRO A 148 16.68 -0.41 -3.94
CA PRO A 148 16.03 0.85 -4.26
C PRO A 148 16.51 1.46 -5.58
N TYR A 149 15.56 2.04 -6.31
CA TYR A 149 15.77 2.92 -7.45
C TYR A 149 15.07 4.25 -7.16
N THR A 150 15.82 5.34 -7.13
CA THR A 150 15.30 6.66 -6.74
C THR A 150 15.19 7.60 -7.93
N TRP A 151 14.05 8.24 -8.08
CA TRP A 151 13.82 9.36 -8.99
C TRP A 151 13.54 10.62 -8.18
N THR A 152 14.14 11.73 -8.61
CA THR A 152 13.91 13.05 -8.01
C THR A 152 13.13 13.90 -9.00
N TYR A 153 12.13 14.60 -8.50
CA TYR A 153 11.38 15.59 -9.25
C TYR A 153 12.08 16.95 -9.16
N THR A 154 12.28 17.59 -10.31
CA THR A 154 12.96 18.88 -10.45
C THR A 154 12.04 19.99 -10.95
N GLY A 155 10.78 19.67 -11.23
CA GLY A 155 9.78 20.65 -11.58
C GLY A 155 9.42 21.57 -10.43
N ILE A 156 8.96 22.77 -10.78
CA ILE A 156 8.37 23.69 -9.80
C ILE A 156 7.04 23.08 -9.33
N ILE A 157 6.83 23.05 -8.01
CA ILE A 157 5.59 22.61 -7.38
C ILE A 157 4.89 23.87 -6.86
N ASP A 158 4.06 24.47 -7.72
CA ASP A 158 3.43 25.77 -7.48
C ASP A 158 1.98 25.59 -6.99
N PRO A 159 1.64 26.06 -5.77
CA PRO A 159 0.29 26.03 -5.21
C PRO A 159 -0.80 26.60 -6.12
N ALA A 160 -0.48 27.55 -7.00
CA ALA A 160 -1.44 28.12 -7.93
C ALA A 160 -1.97 27.10 -8.95
N ASN A 161 -1.30 25.95 -9.10
CA ASN A 161 -1.68 24.89 -10.03
C ASN A 161 -2.51 23.76 -9.39
N VAL A 162 -3.06 23.97 -8.20
CA VAL A 162 -4.04 23.04 -7.62
C VAL A 162 -5.24 22.91 -8.57
N ALA A 163 -5.51 21.68 -8.99
CA ALA A 163 -6.63 21.37 -9.87
C ALA A 163 -7.97 21.54 -9.14
N SER A 164 -9.06 21.62 -9.91
CA SER A 164 -10.42 21.79 -9.36
C SER A 164 -10.89 20.67 -8.44
N ASP A 165 -10.21 19.52 -8.45
CA ASP A 165 -10.45 18.39 -7.54
C ASP A 165 -9.67 18.50 -6.21
N GLY A 166 -8.96 19.60 -5.99
CA GLY A 166 -8.20 19.90 -4.77
C GLY A 166 -6.83 19.23 -4.69
N ARG A 167 -6.28 18.78 -5.83
CA ARG A 167 -4.99 18.09 -5.91
C ARG A 167 -3.99 18.89 -6.74
N LEU A 168 -2.76 18.99 -6.28
CA LEU A 168 -1.64 19.50 -7.09
C LEU A 168 -0.91 18.31 -7.69
N TYR A 169 -1.07 18.11 -9.00
CA TYR A 169 -0.45 17.00 -9.72
C TYR A 169 1.01 17.31 -10.07
N LEU A 170 1.88 16.33 -9.82
CA LEU A 170 3.21 16.29 -10.39
C LEU A 170 3.11 15.75 -11.83
N ASP A 171 4.10 16.10 -12.65
CA ASP A 171 4.16 15.60 -14.02
C ASP A 171 4.19 14.07 -14.11
N THR A 172 3.84 13.58 -15.31
CA THR A 172 3.75 12.15 -15.61
C THR A 172 5.06 11.40 -15.34
N PHE A 173 4.97 10.43 -14.43
CA PHE A 173 5.99 9.43 -14.19
C PHE A 173 5.66 8.17 -15.00
N HIS A 174 6.48 7.87 -16.03
CA HIS A 174 6.28 6.70 -16.87
C HIS A 174 7.62 6.06 -17.24
N VAL A 175 7.92 4.93 -16.63
CA VAL A 175 9.18 4.21 -16.85
C VAL A 175 8.91 2.74 -17.14
N LYS A 176 9.86 2.10 -17.81
CA LYS A 176 9.82 0.67 -18.10
C LYS A 176 11.15 0.00 -17.80
N ALA A 177 11.10 -1.23 -17.34
CA ALA A 177 12.23 -2.14 -17.29
C ALA A 177 11.87 -3.39 -18.10
N ALA A 178 12.74 -3.77 -19.02
CA ALA A 178 12.51 -4.91 -19.90
C ALA A 178 13.44 -6.07 -19.53
N ASN A 179 12.86 -7.27 -19.54
CA ASN A 179 13.55 -8.54 -19.54
C ASN A 179 14.61 -8.66 -18.43
N PHE A 180 14.25 -8.31 -17.19
CA PHE A 180 15.12 -8.46 -16.03
C PHE A 180 14.83 -9.78 -15.30
N SER A 181 15.81 -10.28 -14.56
CA SER A 181 15.76 -11.56 -13.84
C SER A 181 15.45 -11.34 -12.36
N MET A 182 14.55 -12.16 -11.83
CA MET A 182 14.26 -12.32 -10.40
C MET A 182 14.84 -13.64 -9.85
N SER A 183 15.79 -14.25 -10.58
CA SER A 183 16.44 -15.49 -10.14
C SER A 183 17.56 -15.20 -9.14
N GLU A 184 17.42 -15.63 -7.90
CA GLU A 184 18.42 -15.43 -6.85
C GLU A 184 18.62 -16.72 -6.07
N ASN A 185 19.88 -17.12 -5.84
CA ASN A 185 20.25 -18.34 -5.12
C ASN A 185 19.52 -19.61 -5.63
N GLY A 186 19.35 -19.73 -6.95
CA GLY A 186 18.70 -20.87 -7.60
C GLY A 186 17.18 -20.92 -7.44
N ARG A 187 16.53 -19.81 -7.03
CA ARG A 187 15.07 -19.71 -6.86
C ARG A 187 14.52 -18.50 -7.61
N CYS A 188 13.27 -18.58 -8.06
CA CYS A 188 12.55 -17.39 -8.53
C CYS A 188 12.02 -16.62 -7.32
N LEU A 189 12.49 -15.39 -7.13
CA LEU A 189 11.83 -14.46 -6.22
C LEU A 189 10.52 -13.97 -6.86
N PRO A 190 9.47 -13.75 -6.05
CA PRO A 190 8.28 -13.07 -6.51
C PRO A 190 8.61 -11.59 -6.77
N LEU A 191 7.96 -11.02 -7.79
CA LEU A 191 8.06 -9.59 -8.07
C LEU A 191 7.20 -8.82 -7.05
N ASP A 192 7.79 -8.53 -5.91
CA ASP A 192 7.24 -7.61 -4.91
C ASP A 192 7.97 -6.27 -5.02
N ILE A 193 7.22 -5.19 -4.86
CA ILE A 193 7.67 -3.82 -5.02
C ILE A 193 7.14 -2.99 -3.85
N TRP A 194 7.96 -2.11 -3.31
CA TRP A 194 7.48 -0.98 -2.50
C TRP A 194 7.73 0.32 -3.23
N ALA A 195 6.71 1.15 -3.39
CA ALA A 195 6.79 2.50 -3.89
C ALA A 195 6.72 3.46 -2.71
N TYR A 196 7.89 3.92 -2.27
CA TYR A 196 8.06 4.97 -1.28
C TYR A 196 8.09 6.33 -1.97
N ARG A 197 7.54 7.34 -1.33
CA ARG A 197 7.53 8.72 -1.83
C ARG A 197 7.77 9.68 -0.68
N GLU A 198 8.47 10.77 -0.97
CA GLU A 198 8.71 11.83 0.01
C GLU A 198 8.68 13.19 -0.65
N ILE A 199 8.38 14.22 0.15
CA ILE A 199 8.41 15.63 -0.25
C ILE A 199 8.66 16.49 0.98
N LEU A 200 9.45 17.55 0.82
CA LEU A 200 9.61 18.58 1.82
C LEU A 200 8.47 19.59 1.66
N VAL A 201 7.71 19.80 2.73
CA VAL A 201 6.57 20.72 2.77
C VAL A 201 6.84 21.80 3.81
N ASP A 202 6.76 23.04 3.37
CA ASP A 202 6.71 24.22 4.21
C ASP A 202 5.32 24.85 4.05
N PRO A 203 4.38 24.61 4.98
CA PRO A 203 2.96 24.92 4.78
C PRO A 203 2.67 26.43 4.74
N ASP A 204 3.51 27.24 5.38
CA ASP A 204 3.35 28.70 5.49
C ASP A 204 4.40 29.46 4.67
N GLY A 205 5.22 28.73 3.90
CA GLY A 205 6.31 29.26 3.10
C GLY A 205 7.51 29.74 3.93
N PRO A 206 8.60 30.18 3.28
CA PRO A 206 9.89 30.41 3.92
C PRO A 206 9.90 31.55 4.95
N THR A 207 8.84 32.37 4.99
CA THR A 207 8.65 33.46 5.94
C THR A 207 7.63 33.14 7.04
N GLY A 208 7.01 31.96 6.98
CA GLY A 208 6.00 31.51 7.91
C GLY A 208 6.57 31.05 9.26
N PRO A 209 5.73 30.90 10.29
CA PRO A 209 6.16 30.46 11.62
C PRO A 209 6.42 28.95 11.71
N GLN A 210 5.81 28.15 10.84
CA GLN A 210 6.01 26.70 10.81
C GLN A 210 7.34 26.33 10.16
N GLN A 211 7.98 25.28 10.66
CA GLN A 211 9.21 24.75 10.07
C GLN A 211 8.88 23.77 8.94
N PRO A 212 9.70 23.70 7.87
CA PRO A 212 9.55 22.70 6.84
C PRO A 212 9.63 21.26 7.41
N GLU A 213 8.75 20.37 6.95
CA GLU A 213 8.71 18.96 7.34
C GLU A 213 8.81 18.05 6.12
N THR A 214 9.55 16.95 6.23
CA THR A 214 9.57 15.91 5.20
C THR A 214 8.42 14.93 5.42
N LEU A 215 7.45 14.97 4.53
CA LEU A 215 6.31 14.06 4.55
C LEU A 215 6.57 12.88 3.62
N ASN A 216 6.17 11.69 4.04
CA ASN A 216 6.39 10.48 3.26
C ASN A 216 5.20 9.53 3.25
N PHE A 217 5.15 8.73 2.20
CA PHE A 217 4.07 7.79 1.94
C PHE A 217 4.61 6.56 1.23
N GLU A 218 4.16 5.37 1.65
CA GLU A 218 4.58 4.13 1.01
C GLU A 218 3.42 3.19 0.67
N ARG A 219 3.55 2.53 -0.49
CA ARG A 219 2.67 1.45 -0.90
C ARG A 219 3.43 0.24 -1.36
N ARG A 220 2.92 -0.92 -1.00
CA ARG A 220 3.45 -2.19 -1.48
C ARG A 220 2.58 -2.75 -2.58
N TRP A 221 3.18 -3.25 -3.64
CA TRP A 221 2.55 -4.07 -4.66
C TRP A 221 3.26 -5.42 -4.70
N GLY A 222 2.53 -6.53 -4.57
CA GLY A 222 3.16 -7.85 -4.52
C GLY A 222 2.22 -8.96 -4.09
N ARG A 223 2.74 -10.19 -4.04
CA ARG A 223 1.99 -11.39 -3.66
C ARG A 223 2.49 -12.05 -2.38
N SER A 224 3.65 -11.66 -1.86
CA SER A 224 4.23 -12.30 -0.67
C SER A 224 3.77 -11.67 0.65
N GLY A 225 3.99 -12.34 1.78
CA GLY A 225 3.75 -11.75 3.11
C GLY A 225 2.28 -11.74 3.55
N PRO A 226 1.95 -11.10 4.70
CA PRO A 226 0.61 -11.15 5.30
C PRO A 226 -0.43 -10.27 4.59
N TYR A 227 -0.06 -9.61 3.49
CA TYR A 227 -0.91 -8.65 2.78
C TYR A 227 -1.73 -9.37 1.70
N PRO A 228 -3.00 -8.97 1.46
CA PRO A 228 -3.84 -9.66 0.49
C PRO A 228 -3.19 -9.65 -0.91
N PRO A 229 -3.17 -10.79 -1.61
CA PRO A 229 -2.59 -10.87 -2.95
C PRO A 229 -3.26 -9.85 -3.87
N SER A 230 -2.49 -9.18 -4.73
CA SER A 230 -2.98 -8.18 -5.71
C SER A 230 -3.57 -6.88 -5.15
N THR A 231 -3.57 -6.70 -3.83
CA THR A 231 -3.88 -5.39 -3.24
C THR A 231 -2.60 -4.56 -3.17
N GLN A 232 -2.64 -3.31 -3.65
CA GLN A 232 -1.57 -2.36 -3.31
C GLN A 232 -1.80 -1.96 -1.84
N GLY A 233 -1.13 -2.65 -0.92
CA GLY A 233 -1.24 -2.40 0.52
C GLY A 233 -0.69 -1.02 0.86
N ARG A 234 -1.48 -0.20 1.54
CA ARG A 234 -1.09 1.13 2.02
C ARG A 234 -0.35 0.99 3.35
N MET A 235 0.87 1.52 3.45
CA MET A 235 1.64 1.58 4.70
C MET A 235 2.11 3.01 4.91
N ALA A 236 1.62 3.67 5.96
CA ALA A 236 2.31 4.86 6.45
C ALA A 236 3.57 4.35 7.17
N VAL A 237 4.75 4.78 6.72
CA VAL A 237 5.97 4.55 7.49
C VAL A 237 5.97 5.58 8.60
N THR A 238 5.72 5.15 9.83
CA THR A 238 6.12 5.92 11.01
C THR A 238 7.66 6.03 10.94
N PRO A 239 8.26 7.21 11.11
CA PRO A 239 9.71 7.36 11.03
C PRO A 239 10.37 6.59 12.18
N ASP A 240 10.75 5.34 11.94
CA ASP A 240 11.59 4.54 12.82
C ASP A 240 12.58 3.73 11.97
N ALA A 241 13.56 4.43 11.40
CA ALA A 241 14.77 3.81 10.85
C ALA A 241 16.06 4.52 11.30
N GLU A 242 15.98 5.75 11.86
CA GLU A 242 17.13 6.42 12.50
C GLU A 242 17.21 6.17 14.02
N ALA A 243 16.14 5.74 14.69
CA ALA A 243 16.16 5.53 16.14
C ALA A 243 16.94 4.28 16.60
N THR A 244 17.31 3.37 15.69
CA THR A 244 18.12 2.19 16.04
C THR A 244 19.63 2.46 16.01
N ALA A 245 20.07 3.60 15.47
CA ALA A 245 21.48 3.97 15.46
C ALA A 245 21.92 4.70 16.74
N GLU A 246 21.03 5.46 17.38
CA GLU A 246 21.36 6.22 18.60
C GLU A 246 21.29 5.39 19.90
N LEU A 247 20.54 4.28 19.91
CA LEU A 247 20.49 3.38 21.08
C LEU A 247 21.75 2.51 21.26
N GLN A 248 22.67 2.48 20.27
CA GLN A 248 23.95 1.75 20.40
C GLN A 248 25.16 2.65 20.71
N GLN A 249 25.00 3.98 20.77
CA GLN A 249 26.08 4.89 21.18
C GLN A 249 25.93 5.45 22.61
N GLY A 250 24.82 5.18 23.30
CA GLY A 250 24.58 5.55 24.70
C GLY A 250 24.89 4.47 25.73
N SER A 251 25.54 3.36 25.34
CA SER A 251 25.93 2.26 26.24
C SER A 251 27.38 1.88 26.01
N SER A 252 28.29 2.72 26.50
CA SER A 252 29.70 2.39 26.74
C SER A 252 30.18 3.14 27.96
#